data_AF-A0A367M1L2-F1
#
_entry.id   AF-A0A367M1L2-F1
#
_cell.length_a   1.000
_cell.length_b   1.000
_cell.length_c   1.000
_cell.angle_alpha   90.00
_cell.angle_beta   90.00
_cell.angle_gamma   90.00
#
_symmetry.space_group_name_H-M   'P 1'
#
loop_
_entity.id
_entity.type
_entity.pdbx_description
1 polymer ?
#
loop_
_entity_poly.entity_id
_entity_poly.type
_entity_poly.pdbx_seq_one_letter_code
_entity_poly.pdbx_strand_id
1 'polypeptide(L)'
;MNLSTLLSSLCSRVPGEDLTDKQILSIKSDLGSARNAAQNMALGVAAVGNLLANVGAEGEVGQETSERLGWFLEEIVGAIFMLVELEQVCTDRINRQKEAQQ
;
A
#
# COMPACT_ATOMS: atom_id res chain seq x y z
N MET A 1 11.80 5.89 -9.10
CA MET A 1 10.40 5.92 -9.55
C MET A 1 9.53 5.95 -8.31
N ASN A 2 8.60 6.91 -8.16
CA ASN A 2 7.72 7.00 -6.99
C ASN A 2 6.40 6.23 -7.25
N LEU A 3 5.65 5.93 -6.18
CA LEU A 3 4.42 5.12 -6.25
C LEU A 3 3.36 5.74 -7.17
N SER A 4 3.19 7.06 -7.12
CA SER A 4 2.28 7.80 -8.02
C SER A 4 2.63 7.61 -9.50
N THR A 5 3.92 7.64 -9.85
CA THR A 5 4.39 7.42 -11.22
C THR A 5 4.17 5.97 -11.65
N LEU A 6 4.39 5.02 -10.74
CA LEU A 6 4.12 3.60 -10.98
C LEU A 6 2.62 3.36 -11.21
N LEU A 7 1.76 3.85 -10.31
CA LEU A 7 0.30 3.78 -10.44
C LEU A 7 -0.18 4.40 -11.74
N SER A 8 0.32 5.59 -12.08
CA SER A 8 -0.01 6.24 -13.35
C SER A 8 0.39 5.37 -14.54
N SER A 9 1.59 4.76 -14.54
CA SER A 9 2.00 3.84 -15.61
C SER A 9 1.19 2.52 -15.66
N LEU A 10 0.64 2.11 -14.51
CA LEU A 10 -0.18 0.92 -14.41
C LEU A 10 -1.60 1.17 -14.92
N CYS A 11 -2.13 2.36 -14.65
CA CYS A 11 -3.45 2.85 -15.05
C CYS A 11 -3.49 3.42 -16.48
N SER A 12 -2.38 3.93 -17.02
CA SER A 12 -2.39 4.77 -18.23
C SER A 12 -2.49 4.03 -19.57
N ARG A 13 -2.69 2.71 -19.61
CA ARG A 13 -2.51 1.97 -20.86
C ARG A 13 -3.70 1.94 -21.82
N VAL A 14 -3.27 1.99 -23.07
CA VAL A 14 -3.98 2.14 -24.33
C VAL A 14 -4.86 0.90 -24.59
N PRO A 15 -6.12 1.08 -25.05
CA PRO A 15 -6.98 -0.03 -25.44
C PRO A 15 -6.28 -0.97 -26.43
N GLY A 16 -6.24 -2.28 -26.12
CA GLY A 16 -5.73 -3.34 -27.02
C GLY A 16 -4.27 -3.76 -26.84
N GLU A 17 -3.54 -3.27 -25.83
CA GLU A 17 -2.19 -3.78 -25.54
C GLU A 17 -2.24 -5.03 -24.64
N ASP A 18 -1.86 -6.19 -25.20
CA ASP A 18 -1.72 -7.42 -24.43
C ASP A 18 -0.46 -7.42 -23.57
N LEU A 19 -0.61 -7.88 -22.31
CA LEU A 19 0.52 -8.06 -21.42
C LEU A 19 1.30 -9.31 -21.82
N THR A 20 2.60 -9.15 -21.98
CA THR A 20 3.50 -10.30 -22.09
C THR A 20 3.53 -11.08 -20.78
N ASP A 21 3.82 -12.39 -20.84
CA ASP A 21 3.99 -13.23 -19.64
C ASP A 21 4.99 -12.65 -18.65
N LYS A 22 6.08 -12.05 -19.16
CA LYS A 22 7.09 -11.38 -18.34
C LYS A 22 6.52 -10.18 -17.57
N GLN A 23 5.65 -9.39 -18.21
CA GLN A 23 4.99 -8.27 -17.54
C GLN A 23 3.99 -8.76 -16.50
N ILE A 24 3.22 -9.82 -16.78
CA ILE A 24 2.31 -10.44 -15.81
C ILE A 24 3.07 -10.94 -14.58
N LEU A 25 4.20 -11.63 -14.79
CA LEU A 25 5.05 -12.11 -13.69
C LEU A 25 5.65 -10.96 -12.88
N SER A 26 6.11 -9.89 -13.53
CA SER A 26 6.62 -8.69 -12.85
C SER A 26 5.56 -8.07 -11.97
N ILE A 27 4.35 -7.84 -12.50
CA ILE A 27 3.23 -7.27 -11.74
C ILE A 27 2.88 -8.16 -10.54
N LYS A 28 2.84 -9.48 -10.70
CA LYS A 28 2.59 -10.41 -9.57
C LYS A 28 3.66 -10.34 -8.49
N SER A 29 4.93 -10.18 -8.87
CA SER A 29 6.04 -10.01 -7.93
C SER A 29 5.93 -8.70 -7.16
N ASP A 30 5.62 -7.60 -7.87
CA ASP A 30 5.43 -6.28 -7.29
C ASP A 30 4.23 -6.28 -6.32
N LEU A 31 3.14 -6.97 -6.68
CA LEU A 31 1.99 -7.21 -5.83
C LEU A 31 2.35 -7.93 -4.53
N GLY A 32 3.13 -9.02 -4.61
CA GLY A 32 3.58 -9.75 -3.43
C GLY A 32 4.40 -8.87 -2.50
N SER A 33 5.28 -8.04 -3.08
CA SER A 33 6.12 -7.11 -2.32
C SER A 33 5.30 -6.00 -1.66
N ALA A 34 4.34 -5.42 -2.40
CA ALA A 34 3.43 -4.39 -1.89
C ALA A 34 2.55 -4.89 -0.75
N ARG A 35 1.99 -6.11 -0.87
CA ARG A 35 1.22 -6.77 0.20
C ARG A 35 2.04 -6.97 1.47
N ASN A 36 3.25 -7.50 1.34
CA ASN A 36 4.14 -7.71 2.48
C ASN A 36 4.49 -6.38 3.16
N ALA A 37 4.77 -5.33 2.37
CA ALA A 37 5.03 -4.00 2.89
C ALA A 37 3.81 -3.43 3.64
N ALA A 38 2.62 -3.50 3.04
CA ALA A 38 1.37 -3.04 3.66
C ALA A 38 1.08 -3.76 4.99
N GLN A 39 1.25 -5.09 5.03
CA GLN A 39 1.08 -5.89 6.25
C GLN A 39 2.08 -5.50 7.34
N ASN A 40 3.37 -5.39 7.01
CA ASN A 40 4.40 -5.00 7.97
C ASN A 40 4.17 -3.58 8.52
N MET A 41 3.75 -2.65 7.67
CA MET A 41 3.40 -1.30 8.09
C MET A 41 2.18 -1.30 9.01
N ALA A 42 1.14 -2.07 8.70
CA ALA A 42 -0.04 -2.21 9.54
C ALA A 42 0.28 -2.79 10.92
N LEU A 43 1.16 -3.81 10.99
CA LEU A 43 1.67 -4.34 12.26
C LEU A 43 2.46 -3.30 13.05
N GLY A 44 3.28 -2.50 12.37
CA GLY A 44 4.01 -1.39 12.98
C GLY A 44 3.08 -0.32 13.59
N VAL A 45 2.05 0.09 12.84
CA VAL A 45 1.01 1.02 13.32
C VAL A 45 0.32 0.47 14.57
N ALA A 46 -0.08 -0.80 14.55
CA ALA A 46 -0.71 -1.45 15.71
C ALA A 46 0.22 -1.49 16.93
N ALA A 47 1.51 -1.79 16.74
CA ALA A 47 2.49 -1.81 17.82
C ALA A 47 2.69 -0.43 18.45
N VAL A 48 2.78 0.62 17.63
CA VAL A 48 2.89 2.00 18.11
C VAL A 48 1.61 2.45 18.83
N GLY A 49 0.43 2.10 18.29
CA GLY A 49 -0.85 2.37 18.95
C GLY A 49 -0.96 1.72 20.33
N ASN A 50 -0.52 0.46 20.46
CA ASN A 50 -0.48 -0.24 21.75
C ASN A 50 0.52 0.43 22.73
N LEU A 51 1.70 0.81 22.24
CA LEU A 51 2.67 1.53 23.07
C LEU A 51 2.05 2.82 23.60
N LEU A 52 1.48 3.65 22.72
CA LEU A 52 0.81 4.91 23.05
C LEU A 52 -0.30 4.74 24.08
N ALA A 53 -1.12 3.70 23.94
CA ALA A 53 -2.18 3.40 24.91
C ALA A 53 -1.61 3.12 26.31
N ASN A 54 -0.48 2.39 26.39
CA ASN A 54 0.17 2.06 27.66
C ASN A 54 0.84 3.30 28.29
N VAL A 55 1.69 4.00 27.53
CA VAL A 55 2.42 5.16 28.07
C VAL A 55 1.51 6.38 28.31
N GLY A 56 0.42 6.50 27.55
CA GLY A 56 -0.61 7.51 27.76
C GLY A 56 -1.39 7.28 29.05
N ALA A 57 -1.69 6.02 29.40
CA ALA A 57 -2.34 5.68 30.67
C ALA A 57 -1.45 5.98 31.89
N GLU A 58 -0.12 5.93 31.73
CA GLU A 58 0.87 6.22 32.76
C GLU A 58 1.21 7.73 32.85
N GLY A 59 0.67 8.56 31.95
CA GLY A 59 0.93 10.00 31.91
C GLY A 59 2.33 10.37 31.40
N GLU A 60 3.03 9.42 30.77
CA GLU A 60 4.43 9.58 30.34
C GLU A 60 4.58 10.31 29.00
N VAL A 61 3.47 10.52 28.28
CA VAL A 61 3.46 11.22 26.98
C VAL A 61 2.74 12.55 27.08
N GLY A 62 3.49 13.63 26.83
CA GLY A 62 2.94 14.97 26.72
C GLY A 62 2.08 15.15 25.47
N GLN A 63 1.16 16.12 25.51
CA GLN A 63 0.20 16.38 24.43
C GLN A 63 0.86 16.60 23.05
N GLU A 64 1.92 17.40 22.97
CA GLU A 64 2.63 17.66 21.71
C GLU A 64 3.20 16.36 21.09
N THR A 65 3.73 15.46 21.93
CA THR A 65 4.26 14.17 21.47
C THR A 65 3.13 13.26 20.98
N SER A 66 1.99 13.23 21.68
CA SER A 66 0.81 12.49 21.26
C SER A 66 0.26 12.98 19.93
N GLU A 67 0.19 14.29 19.71
CA GLU A 67 -0.27 14.90 18.46
C GLU A 67 0.66 14.56 17.29
N ARG A 68 1.98 14.65 17.48
CA ARG A 68 2.97 14.28 16.45
C ARG A 68 2.91 12.79 16.10
N LEU A 69 2.72 11.93 17.09
CA LEU A 69 2.57 10.50 16.85
C LEU A 69 1.25 10.18 16.15
N GLY A 70 0.16 10.87 16.48
CA GLY A 70 -1.11 10.79 15.75
C GLY A 70 -0.93 11.09 14.27
N TRP A 71 -0.32 12.24 13.94
CA TRP A 71 -0.03 12.62 12.54
C TRP A 71 0.85 11.60 11.83
N PHE A 72 1.90 11.10 12.49
CA PHE A 72 2.76 10.07 11.92
C PHE A 72 2.01 8.76 11.60
N LEU A 73 1.10 8.34 12.47
CA LEU A 73 0.27 7.15 12.23
C LEU A 73 -0.70 7.37 11.07
N GLU A 74 -1.30 8.55 10.95
CA GLU A 74 -2.17 8.91 9.82
C GLU A 74 -1.42 8.82 8.48
N GLU A 75 -0.19 9.35 8.41
CA GLU A 75 0.65 9.26 7.21
C GLU A 75 0.99 7.80 6.83
N ILE A 76 1.33 6.96 7.82
CA ILE A 76 1.60 5.53 7.55
C ILE A 76 0.33 4.82 7.06
N VAL A 77 -0.83 5.11 7.65
CA VAL A 77 -2.10 4.55 7.19
C VAL A 77 -2.41 4.97 5.75
N GLY A 78 -2.16 6.23 5.40
CA GLY A 78 -2.25 6.71 4.02
C GLY A 78 -1.35 5.92 3.06
N ALA A 79 -0.10 5.64 3.47
CA ALA A 79 0.81 4.83 2.67
C ALA A 79 0.37 3.36 2.53
N ILE A 80 -0.19 2.75 3.57
CA ILE A 80 -0.80 1.41 3.50
C ILE A 80 -1.95 1.43 2.49
N PHE A 81 -2.81 2.44 2.53
CA PHE A 81 -3.94 2.56 1.62
C PHE A 81 -3.50 2.64 0.16
N MET A 82 -2.45 3.40 -0.16
CA MET A 82 -1.90 3.46 -1.52
C MET A 82 -1.35 2.11 -2.01
N LEU A 83 -0.79 1.28 -1.12
CA LEU A 83 -0.33 -0.07 -1.46
C LEU A 83 -1.51 -1.02 -1.75
N VAL A 84 -2.62 -0.89 -1.01
CA VAL A 84 -3.86 -1.63 -1.27
C VAL A 84 -4.50 -1.20 -2.59
N GLU A 85 -4.48 0.10 -2.90
CA GLU A 85 -4.97 0.62 -4.18
C GLU A 85 -4.12 0.10 -5.36
N LEU A 86 -2.79 0.09 -5.21
CA LEU A 86 -1.88 -0.54 -6.17
C LEU A 86 -2.23 -2.01 -6.39
N GLU A 87 -2.56 -2.73 -5.32
CA GLU A 87 -2.95 -4.13 -5.39
C GLU A 87 -4.20 -4.33 -6.25
N GLN A 88 -5.23 -3.52 -6.00
CA GLN A 88 -6.49 -3.58 -6.72
C GLN A 88 -6.28 -3.28 -8.22
N VAL A 89 -5.60 -2.17 -8.53
CA VAL A 89 -5.33 -1.75 -9.92
C VAL A 89 -4.58 -2.82 -10.70
N CYS A 90 -3.54 -3.39 -10.11
CA CYS A 90 -2.74 -4.45 -10.74
C CYS A 90 -3.56 -5.73 -10.96
N THR A 91 -4.40 -6.10 -9.99
CA THR A 91 -5.26 -7.28 -10.06
C THR A 91 -6.30 -7.13 -11.18
N ASP A 92 -6.98 -5.98 -11.24
CA ASP A 92 -7.95 -5.67 -12.29
C ASP A 92 -7.30 -5.70 -13.67
N ARG A 93 -6.09 -5.16 -13.78
CA ARG A 93 -5.32 -5.18 -15.02
C ARG A 93 -5.01 -6.60 -15.50
N ILE A 94 -4.62 -7.50 -14.60
CA ILE A 94 -4.38 -8.92 -14.95
C ILE A 94 -5.69 -9.61 -15.34
N ASN A 95 -6.79 -9.31 -14.65
CA ASN A 95 -8.08 -9.96 -14.92
C ASN A 95 -8.67 -9.56 -16.28
N ARG A 96 -8.65 -8.27 -16.63
CA ARG A 96 -9.09 -7.79 -17.96
C ARG A 96 -8.33 -8.45 -19.10
N GLN A 97 -7.05 -8.76 -18.90
CA GLN A 97 -6.23 -9.48 -19.88
C GLN A 97 -6.66 -10.92 -20.06
N LYS A 98 -7.02 -11.61 -18.97
CA LYS A 98 -7.59 -12.97 -19.07
C LYS A 98 -8.92 -12.96 -19.82
N GLU A 99 -9.75 -11.95 -19.58
CA GLU A 99 -11.04 -11.78 -20.26
C GLU A 99 -10.86 -11.50 -21.76
N ALA A 100 -9.87 -10.69 -22.16
CA ALA A 100 -9.59 -10.41 -23.57
C ALA A 100 -9.02 -11.60 -24.35
N GLN A 101 -8.45 -12.60 -23.66
CA GLN A 101 -7.89 -13.82 -24.25
C GLN A 101 -8.90 -14.99 -24.31
N GLN A 102 -10.10 -14.83 -23.75
CA GLN A 102 -11.21 -15.81 -23.80
C GLN A 102 -12.15 -15.55 -24.97
#